data_AF-A0A1G6PHI5-F1
#
_entry.id   AF-A0A1G6PHI5-F1
#
_cell.length_a   1.000
_cell.length_b   1.000
_cell.length_c   1.000
_cell.angle_alpha   90.00
_cell.angle_beta   90.00
_cell.angle_gamma   90.00
#
_symmetry.space_group_name_H-M   'P 1'
#
loop_
_entity.id
_entity.type
_entity.pdbx_description
1 polymer ?
#
loop_
_entity_poly.entity_id
_entity_poly.type
_entity_poly.pdbx_seq_one_letter_code
_entity_poly.pdbx_strand_id
1 'polypeptide(L)'
;MEKKSQCIALARSALIRSARKWRLRFLEQRVNGLYDEVRPGKPRTIDDKRLAQRIQKTLHTKPADGSMHWRVRTIAAETVISPTSVHRYFKLLGLQPHRSESFKLSTDQFFIEKLRDVVGLYLSSPENALVLCVDEKRRCQALERTQSILPMSFG
;
A
#
# COMPACT_ATOMS: atom_id res chain seq x y z
N MET A 1 20.68 11.95 -50.88
CA MET A 1 21.62 10.86 -50.50
C MET A 1 22.47 11.20 -49.28
N GLU A 2 22.74 12.49 -49.03
CA GLU A 2 23.63 12.99 -47.98
C GLU A 2 23.21 12.66 -46.53
N LYS A 3 21.91 12.79 -46.20
CA LYS A 3 21.39 12.46 -44.86
C LYS A 3 21.54 10.97 -44.47
N LYS A 4 21.48 10.05 -45.45
CA LYS A 4 21.64 8.61 -45.21
C LYS A 4 23.09 8.24 -44.86
N SER A 5 24.05 8.80 -45.60
CA SER A 5 25.48 8.60 -45.36
C SER A 5 25.92 9.13 -43.99
N GLN A 6 25.36 10.29 -43.57
CA GLN A 6 25.62 10.89 -42.26
C GLN A 6 25.10 10.01 -41.09
N CYS A 7 23.90 9.44 -41.22
CA CYS A 7 23.35 8.51 -40.21
C CYS A 7 24.19 7.23 -40.05
N ILE A 8 24.70 6.68 -41.15
CA ILE A 8 25.55 5.47 -41.13
C ILE A 8 26.88 5.76 -40.42
N ALA A 9 27.50 6.90 -40.71
CA ALA A 9 28.74 7.32 -40.04
C ALA A 9 28.54 7.52 -38.52
N LEU A 10 27.44 8.16 -38.12
CA LEU A 10 27.10 8.35 -36.70
C LEU A 10 26.87 7.01 -35.99
N ALA A 11 26.08 6.10 -36.58
CA ALA A 11 25.83 4.78 -36.01
C ALA A 11 27.12 3.96 -35.82
N ARG A 12 28.02 3.97 -36.81
CA ARG A 12 29.32 3.29 -36.74
C ARG A 12 30.22 3.89 -35.65
N SER A 13 30.23 5.21 -35.50
CA SER A 13 30.98 5.89 -34.44
C SER A 13 30.47 5.54 -33.03
N ALA A 14 29.14 5.41 -32.86
CA ALA A 14 28.52 5.02 -31.60
C ALA A 14 28.81 3.56 -31.24
N LEU A 15 28.85 2.67 -32.24
CA LEU A 15 29.24 1.27 -32.06
C LEU A 15 30.69 1.13 -31.58
N ILE A 16 31.62 1.86 -32.20
CA ILE A 16 33.04 1.84 -31.81
C ILE A 16 33.22 2.36 -30.38
N ARG A 17 32.52 3.44 -30.02
CA ARG A 17 32.56 4.02 -28.66
C ARG A 17 32.03 3.05 -27.61
N SER A 18 30.95 2.35 -27.92
CA SER A 18 30.35 1.34 -27.03
C SER A 18 31.27 0.12 -26.88
N ALA A 19 31.81 -0.41 -27.98
CA ALA A 19 32.74 -1.55 -27.95
C ALA A 19 34.02 -1.23 -27.15
N ARG A 20 34.56 -0.01 -27.29
CA ARG A 20 35.71 0.46 -26.50
C ARG A 20 35.38 0.53 -25.00
N LYS A 21 34.20 1.04 -24.64
CA LYS A 21 33.72 1.10 -23.26
C LYS A 21 33.63 -0.29 -22.62
N TRP A 22 33.05 -1.27 -23.32
CA TRP A 22 32.95 -2.65 -22.82
C TRP A 22 34.33 -3.32 -22.66
N ARG A 23 35.25 -3.11 -23.61
CA ARG A 23 36.62 -3.63 -23.52
C ARG A 23 37.38 -3.07 -22.30
N LEU A 24 37.26 -1.76 -22.04
CA LEU A 24 37.89 -1.14 -20.86
C LEU A 24 37.31 -1.70 -19.56
N ARG A 25 35.98 -1.82 -19.45
CA ARG A 25 35.33 -2.42 -18.28
C ARG A 25 35.76 -3.86 -18.03
N PHE A 26 35.91 -4.66 -19.10
CA PHE A 26 36.39 -6.02 -18.99
C PHE A 26 37.86 -6.11 -18.53
N LEU A 27 38.72 -5.18 -18.98
CA LEU A 27 40.12 -5.14 -18.53
C LEU A 27 40.24 -4.83 -17.04
N GLU A 28 39.41 -3.90 -16.53
CA GLU A 28 39.44 -3.48 -15.12
C GLU A 28 38.72 -4.45 -14.18
N GLN A 29 37.53 -4.92 -14.57
CA GLN A 29 36.59 -5.63 -13.67
C GLN A 29 36.26 -7.05 -14.14
N ARG A 30 36.90 -7.53 -15.22
CA ARG A 30 36.67 -8.86 -15.82
C ARG A 30 35.18 -9.06 -16.13
N VAL A 31 34.65 -10.25 -15.82
CA VAL A 31 33.25 -10.61 -16.05
C VAL A 31 32.29 -9.68 -15.30
N ASN A 32 32.69 -9.11 -14.16
CA ASN A 32 31.82 -8.20 -13.40
C ASN A 32 31.54 -6.89 -14.15
N GLY A 33 32.50 -6.41 -14.96
CA GLY A 33 32.34 -5.21 -15.79
C GLY A 33 31.41 -5.41 -17.00
N LEU A 34 30.96 -6.64 -17.25
CA LEU A 34 29.97 -6.97 -18.27
C LEU A 34 28.52 -6.86 -17.75
N TYR A 35 28.31 -6.77 -16.45
CA TYR A 35 26.97 -6.54 -15.91
C TYR A 35 26.53 -5.10 -16.14
N ASP A 36 25.22 -4.92 -16.33
CA ASP A 36 24.63 -3.60 -16.44
C ASP A 36 24.71 -2.89 -15.08
N GLU A 37 25.48 -1.81 -15.02
CA GLU A 37 25.54 -0.94 -13.85
C GLU A 37 24.18 -0.26 -13.62
N VAL A 38 23.90 0.07 -12.35
CA VAL A 38 22.71 0.84 -11.98
C VAL A 38 22.73 2.16 -12.75
N ARG A 39 21.84 2.27 -13.74
CA ARG A 39 21.70 3.51 -14.51
C ARG A 39 21.15 4.58 -13.57
N PRO A 40 21.78 5.77 -13.48
CA PRO A 40 21.19 6.87 -12.77
C PRO A 40 19.85 7.19 -13.46
N GLY A 41 18.75 6.84 -12.79
CA GLY A 41 17.42 7.18 -13.26
C GLY A 41 17.24 8.70 -13.31
N LYS A 42 16.09 9.15 -13.85
CA LYS A 42 15.75 10.58 -13.84
C LYS A 42 15.89 11.13 -12.41
N PRO A 43 16.67 12.20 -12.18
CA PRO A 43 16.79 12.81 -10.86
C PRO A 43 15.41 13.10 -10.29
N ARG A 44 15.20 12.77 -9.02
CA ARG A 44 13.92 13.03 -8.36
C ARG A 44 13.70 14.54 -8.27
N THR A 45 12.60 15.01 -8.84
CA THR A 45 12.24 16.45 -8.83
C THR A 45 11.42 16.84 -7.60
N ILE A 46 10.80 15.86 -6.93
CA ILE A 46 9.91 16.10 -5.79
C ILE A 46 10.70 15.79 -4.52
N ASP A 47 10.74 16.76 -3.60
CA ASP A 47 11.30 16.57 -2.26
C ASP A 47 10.39 15.64 -1.44
N ASP A 48 10.92 14.46 -1.10
CA ASP A 48 10.20 13.40 -0.38
C ASP A 48 9.79 13.85 1.03
N LYS A 49 10.56 14.74 1.68
CA LYS A 49 10.23 15.25 3.03
C LYS A 49 8.98 16.14 3.01
N ARG A 50 8.94 17.12 2.12
CA ARG A 50 7.79 18.03 1.99
C ARG A 50 6.52 17.30 1.59
N LEU A 51 6.65 16.25 0.77
CA LEU A 51 5.52 15.40 0.41
C LEU A 51 5.03 14.54 1.58
N ALA A 52 5.94 13.88 2.30
CA ALA A 52 5.58 13.04 3.44
C ALA A 52 4.82 13.85 4.50
N GLN A 53 5.27 15.07 4.81
CA GLN A 53 4.57 15.97 5.72
C GLN A 53 3.15 16.32 5.24
N ARG A 54 2.99 16.57 3.93
CA ARG A 54 1.68 16.88 3.34
C ARG A 54 0.74 15.68 3.35
N ILE A 55 1.23 14.48 3.04
CA ILE A 55 0.45 13.24 3.12
C ILE A 55 0.12 12.88 4.58
N GLN A 56 1.04 13.10 5.51
CA GLN A 56 0.77 12.87 6.93
C GLN A 56 -0.33 13.81 7.44
N LYS A 57 -0.30 15.09 7.03
CA LYS A 57 -1.37 16.03 7.36
C LYS A 57 -2.73 15.57 6.84
N THR A 58 -2.80 14.92 5.68
CA THR A 58 -4.07 14.38 5.15
C THR A 58 -4.56 13.16 5.92
N LEU A 59 -3.69 12.33 6.50
CA LEU A 59 -4.14 11.21 7.35
C LEU A 59 -4.82 11.67 8.65
N HIS A 60 -4.52 12.86 9.15
CA HIS A 60 -5.09 13.41 10.39
C HIS A 60 -6.23 14.41 10.17
N THR A 61 -6.61 14.69 8.93
CA THR A 61 -7.65 15.67 8.60
C THR A 61 -8.69 15.08 7.65
N LYS A 62 -9.88 15.68 7.59
CA LYS A 62 -10.89 15.34 6.57
C LYS A 62 -10.81 16.33 5.40
N PRO A 63 -11.06 15.90 4.16
CA PRO A 63 -11.12 16.80 3.02
C PRO A 63 -12.24 17.83 3.18
N ALA A 64 -12.01 19.06 2.73
CA ALA A 64 -12.97 20.16 2.81
C ALA A 64 -14.26 19.93 2.00
N ASP A 65 -14.20 19.05 1.00
CA ASP A 65 -15.31 18.64 0.11
C ASP A 65 -16.35 17.73 0.79
N GLY A 66 -16.34 17.61 2.12
CA GLY A 66 -17.29 16.79 2.89
C GLY A 66 -17.13 15.26 2.72
N SER A 67 -16.19 14.81 1.89
CA SER A 67 -15.89 13.39 1.70
C SER A 67 -15.36 12.74 2.99
N MET A 68 -15.78 11.50 3.26
CA MET A 68 -15.32 10.77 4.46
C MET A 68 -13.84 10.40 4.42
N HIS A 69 -13.28 10.21 3.23
CA HIS A 69 -11.91 9.72 3.03
C HIS A 69 -11.21 10.52 1.94
N TRP A 70 -9.89 10.64 2.04
CA TRP A 70 -9.10 11.26 0.99
C TRP A 70 -9.01 10.40 -0.27
N ARG A 71 -9.16 11.04 -1.42
CA ARG A 71 -8.93 10.44 -2.73
C ARG A 71 -7.63 11.00 -3.30
N VAL A 72 -7.03 10.26 -4.23
CA VAL A 72 -5.80 10.69 -4.93
C VAL A 72 -5.97 12.07 -5.56
N ARG A 73 -7.12 12.32 -6.22
CA ARG A 73 -7.40 13.59 -6.89
C ARG A 73 -7.59 14.77 -5.93
N THR A 74 -8.22 14.54 -4.77
CA THR A 74 -8.42 15.62 -3.78
C THR A 74 -7.11 16.00 -3.10
N ILE A 75 -6.25 15.02 -2.82
CA ILE A 75 -4.90 15.29 -2.31
C ILE A 75 -4.04 15.99 -3.36
N ALA A 76 -4.13 15.59 -4.62
CA ALA A 76 -3.40 16.23 -5.71
C ALA A 76 -3.74 17.72 -5.84
N ALA A 77 -5.03 18.06 -5.74
CA ALA A 77 -5.51 19.44 -5.76
C ALA A 77 -4.98 20.25 -4.56
N GLU A 78 -5.05 19.68 -3.35
CA GLU A 78 -4.59 20.34 -2.12
C GLU A 78 -3.07 20.54 -2.08
N THR A 79 -2.32 19.56 -2.59
CA THR A 79 -0.86 19.54 -2.49
C THR A 79 -0.14 20.13 -3.71
N VAL A 80 -0.87 20.47 -4.78
CA VAL A 80 -0.33 20.94 -6.07
C VAL A 80 0.68 19.94 -6.66
N ILE A 81 0.35 18.66 -6.57
CA ILE A 81 1.20 17.55 -7.04
C ILE A 81 0.39 16.74 -8.04
N SER A 82 1.05 16.24 -9.08
CA SER A 82 0.36 15.43 -10.07
C SER A 82 -0.31 14.20 -9.41
N PRO A 83 -1.54 13.84 -9.81
CA PRO A 83 -2.25 12.68 -9.27
C PRO A 83 -1.46 11.37 -9.39
N THR A 84 -0.66 11.22 -10.46
CA THR A 84 0.18 10.04 -10.70
C THR A 84 1.30 9.94 -9.67
N SER A 85 1.95 11.05 -9.32
CA SER A 85 2.91 11.10 -8.23
C SER A 85 2.26 10.69 -6.91
N VAL A 86 1.13 11.32 -6.54
CA VAL A 86 0.41 11.00 -5.29
C VAL A 86 0.08 9.49 -5.21
N HIS A 87 -0.44 8.91 -6.30
CA HIS A 87 -0.73 7.48 -6.35
C HIS A 87 0.52 6.60 -6.17
N ARG A 88 1.64 6.96 -6.80
CA ARG A 88 2.91 6.25 -6.65
C ARG A 88 3.40 6.27 -5.21
N TYR A 89 3.29 7.41 -4.53
CA TYR A 89 3.67 7.52 -3.12
C TYR A 89 2.75 6.74 -2.20
N PHE A 90 1.45 6.69 -2.48
CA PHE A 90 0.52 5.85 -1.73
C PHE A 90 0.87 4.36 -1.84
N LYS A 91 1.18 3.89 -3.06
CA LYS A 91 1.66 2.52 -3.25
C LYS A 91 2.98 2.26 -2.52
N LEU A 92 3.92 3.19 -2.62
CA LEU A 92 5.24 3.05 -2.00
C LEU A 92 5.17 2.99 -0.47
N LEU A 93 4.26 3.74 0.14
CA LEU A 93 4.05 3.79 1.59
C LEU A 93 2.99 2.79 2.09
N GLY A 94 2.35 2.01 1.20
CA GLY A 94 1.27 1.09 1.57
C GLY A 94 0.00 1.78 2.11
N LEU A 95 -0.19 3.07 1.84
CA LEU A 95 -1.30 3.84 2.38
C LEU A 95 -2.61 3.50 1.67
N GLN A 96 -3.63 3.19 2.47
CA GLN A 96 -4.98 2.88 1.99
C GLN A 96 -6.01 3.81 2.66
N PRO A 97 -6.19 5.05 2.16
CA PRO A 97 -7.06 6.04 2.82
C PRO A 97 -8.54 5.64 2.94
N HIS A 98 -8.99 4.70 2.09
CA HIS A 98 -10.34 4.14 2.12
C HIS A 98 -10.49 3.00 3.13
N ARG A 99 -9.38 2.50 3.68
CA ARG A 99 -9.38 1.50 4.75
C ARG A 99 -9.00 2.20 6.04
N SER A 100 -10.01 2.56 6.81
CA SER A 100 -9.84 2.95 8.20
C SER A 100 -10.02 1.70 9.06
N GLU A 101 -8.97 1.28 9.75
CA GLU A 101 -9.11 0.33 10.84
C GLU A 101 -9.69 1.12 12.02
N SER A 102 -10.96 0.87 12.32
CA SER A 102 -11.59 1.39 13.53
C SER A 102 -11.39 0.34 14.62
N PHE A 103 -10.65 0.69 15.66
CA PHE A 103 -10.61 -0.11 16.87
C PHE A 103 -11.73 0.37 17.80
N LYS A 104 -12.74 -0.47 18.02
CA LYS A 104 -13.77 -0.20 19.03
C LYS A 104 -13.17 -0.45 20.40
N LEU A 105 -12.74 0.61 21.06
CA LEU A 105 -12.35 0.55 22.46
C LEU A 105 -13.61 0.80 23.30
N SER A 106 -13.93 -0.13 24.20
CA SER A 106 -14.98 0.11 25.19
C SER A 106 -14.49 1.13 26.22
N THR A 107 -15.35 2.05 26.64
CA THR A 107 -15.09 3.00 27.74
C THR A 107 -15.29 2.38 29.12
N ASP A 108 -15.63 1.10 29.19
CA ASP A 108 -15.81 0.36 30.43
C ASP A 108 -14.47 0.21 31.19
N GLN A 109 -14.45 0.66 32.45
CA GLN A 109 -13.27 0.59 33.32
C GLN A 109 -12.80 -0.85 33.56
N PHE A 110 -13.70 -1.83 33.47
CA PHE A 110 -13.42 -3.25 33.66
C PHE A 110 -13.36 -4.03 32.33
N PHE A 111 -13.20 -3.34 31.19
CA PHE A 111 -13.25 -3.98 29.86
C PHE A 111 -12.30 -5.17 29.72
N ILE A 112 -11.07 -5.04 30.21
CA ILE A 112 -10.05 -6.09 30.09
C ILE A 112 -10.40 -7.33 30.90
N GLU A 113 -10.97 -7.16 32.10
CA GLU A 113 -11.39 -8.28 32.95
C GLU A 113 -12.55 -9.02 32.29
N LYS A 114 -13.60 -8.30 31.89
CA LYS A 114 -14.75 -8.89 31.18
C LYS A 114 -14.34 -9.57 29.87
N LEU A 115 -13.41 -8.98 29.13
CA LEU A 115 -12.89 -9.58 27.90
C LEU A 115 -12.17 -10.91 28.21
N ARG A 116 -11.34 -10.95 29.26
CA ARG A 116 -10.64 -12.17 29.69
C ARG A 116 -11.61 -13.24 30.16
N ASP A 117 -12.66 -12.87 30.90
CA ASP A 117 -13.69 -13.82 31.35
C ASP A 117 -14.42 -14.43 30.15
N VAL A 118 -14.85 -13.60 29.19
CA VAL A 118 -15.53 -14.08 27.97
C VAL A 118 -14.60 -14.95 27.12
N VAL A 119 -13.36 -14.55 26.91
CA VAL A 119 -12.38 -15.35 26.15
C VAL A 119 -12.03 -16.65 26.91
N GLY A 120 -11.97 -16.59 28.24
CA GLY A 120 -11.75 -17.74 29.12
C GLY A 120 -12.83 -18.81 28.97
N LEU A 121 -14.09 -18.42 28.75
CA LEU A 121 -15.18 -19.36 28.43
C LEU A 121 -14.91 -20.14 27.13
N TYR A 122 -14.25 -19.54 26.14
CA TYR A 122 -13.91 -20.22 24.88
C TYR A 122 -12.65 -21.09 24.98
N LEU A 123 -11.65 -20.65 25.76
CA LEU A 123 -10.38 -21.37 25.89
C LEU A 123 -10.44 -22.52 26.90
N SER A 124 -11.20 -22.35 27.99
CA SER A 124 -11.36 -23.32 29.06
C SER A 124 -12.81 -23.36 29.51
N SER A 125 -13.67 -23.89 28.64
CA SER A 125 -15.11 -24.00 28.92
C SER A 125 -15.35 -24.94 30.11
N PRO A 126 -16.18 -24.55 31.09
CA PRO A 126 -16.63 -25.46 32.14
C PRO A 126 -17.40 -26.65 31.57
N GLU A 127 -17.40 -27.79 32.27
CA GLU A 127 -18.23 -28.93 31.91
C GLU A 127 -19.71 -28.54 31.89
N ASN A 128 -20.41 -28.91 30.81
CA ASN A 128 -21.83 -28.62 30.56
C ASN A 128 -22.20 -27.12 30.54
N ALA A 129 -21.26 -26.23 30.25
CA ALA A 129 -21.55 -24.79 30.16
C ALA A 129 -22.40 -24.45 28.93
N LEU A 130 -23.51 -23.73 29.17
CA LEU A 130 -24.32 -23.11 28.13
C LEU A 130 -23.94 -21.62 28.01
N VAL A 131 -23.38 -21.21 26.88
CA VAL A 131 -23.02 -19.81 26.61
C VAL A 131 -24.05 -19.18 25.67
N LEU A 132 -24.74 -18.15 26.15
CA LEU A 132 -25.72 -17.39 25.36
C LEU A 132 -25.12 -16.03 24.96
N CYS A 133 -24.95 -15.81 23.65
CA CYS A 133 -24.50 -14.53 23.10
C CYS A 133 -25.67 -13.79 22.43
N VAL A 134 -25.93 -12.56 22.87
CA VAL A 134 -26.94 -11.68 22.28
C VAL A 134 -26.24 -10.41 21.81
N ASP A 135 -26.31 -10.11 20.52
CA ASP A 135 -25.77 -8.89 19.92
C ASP A 135 -26.88 -8.14 19.19
N GLU A 136 -27.08 -6.87 19.55
CA GLU A 136 -27.98 -6.00 18.80
C GLU A 136 -27.22 -5.38 17.61
N LYS A 137 -27.33 -6.03 16.45
CA LYS A 137 -26.71 -5.52 15.23
C LYS A 137 -27.62 -4.54 14.50
N ARG A 138 -27.49 -3.25 14.83
CA ARG A 138 -28.25 -2.19 14.14
C ARG A 138 -27.97 -2.19 12.63
N ARG A 139 -29.04 -2.12 11.82
CA ARG A 139 -29.03 -2.21 10.33
C ARG A 139 -28.75 -3.59 9.73
N CYS A 140 -28.75 -4.66 10.51
CA CYS A 140 -28.92 -6.00 9.97
C CYS A 140 -30.43 -6.28 9.93
N GLN A 141 -31.06 -6.20 8.75
CA GLN A 141 -32.42 -6.72 8.62
C GLN A 141 -32.34 -8.24 8.83
N ALA A 142 -33.12 -8.78 9.76
CA ALA A 142 -33.28 -10.22 9.91
C ALA A 142 -34.04 -10.74 8.69
N LEU A 143 -33.35 -10.91 7.56
CA LEU A 143 -33.87 -11.73 6.47
C LEU A 143 -33.85 -13.17 6.97
N GLU A 144 -34.98 -13.86 6.90
CA GLU A 144 -35.01 -15.30 7.07
C GLU A 144 -34.01 -15.92 6.08
N ARG A 145 -32.99 -16.59 6.63
CA ARG A 145 -32.06 -17.34 5.81
C ARG A 145 -32.83 -18.55 5.28
N THR A 146 -33.09 -18.57 3.98
CA THR A 146 -33.68 -19.75 3.30
C THR A 146 -32.70 -20.92 3.21
N GLN A 147 -31.44 -20.72 3.61
CA GLN A 147 -30.43 -21.78 3.63
C GLN A 147 -30.60 -22.66 4.86
N SER A 148 -30.69 -23.96 4.65
CA SER A 148 -30.75 -24.96 5.73
C SER A 148 -29.53 -24.82 6.63
N ILE A 149 -29.78 -24.77 7.94
CA ILE A 149 -28.74 -24.80 8.96
C ILE A 149 -28.04 -26.16 8.84
N LEU A 150 -26.72 -26.16 8.65
CA LEU A 150 -25.95 -27.39 8.64
C LEU A 150 -26.05 -28.04 10.02
N PRO A 151 -26.25 -29.37 10.10
CA PRO A 151 -26.33 -30.06 11.38
C PRO A 151 -25.03 -29.85 12.15
N MET A 152 -25.14 -29.48 13.43
CA MET A 152 -24.00 -29.48 14.33
C MET A 152 -23.52 -30.92 14.47
N SER A 153 -22.31 -31.19 13.99
CA SER A 153 -21.63 -32.45 14.25
C SER A 153 -21.29 -32.49 15.74
N PHE A 154 -21.83 -33.47 16.45
CA PHE A 154 -21.28 -33.85 17.75
C PHE A 154 -19.92 -34.50 17.48
N GLY A 155 -18.85 -33.86 17.96
CA GLY A 155 -17.56 -34.51 18.11
C GLY A 155 -17.56 -35.43 19.31
#